data_AF-A0A226WSE6-F1
#
_entry.id   AF-A0A226WSE6-F1
#
_cell.length_a   1.000
_cell.length_b   1.000
_cell.length_c   1.000
_cell.angle_alpha   90.00
_cell.angle_beta   90.00
_cell.angle_gamma   90.00
#
_symmetry.space_group_name_H-M   'P 1'
#
loop_
_entity.id
_entity.type
_entity.pdbx_description
1 polymer ?
#
loop_
_entity_poly.entity_id
_entity_poly.type
_entity_poly.pdbx_seq_one_letter_code
_entity_poly.pdbx_strand_id
1 'polypeptide(L)'
;MPPKMQQEFLMYEVDGHVYPTQRSDRRCKLRTLVFVVLSCCLSTAFAAQTAASTDATQASPKGADGAALDRSGKTRKGKASYYGQKFYSKKMADGTRMNPQSNVAASKTLPLGTKARVTNLENGNSEVVEIRDRGPYVKDRIVDVSPKTADKLGLKENGTAPVVVKPIEVPQPDGSVKPGTGAAETRQ
;
A
#
# COMPACT_ATOMS: atom_id res chain seq x y z
N MET A 1 -4.95 17.72 -40.24
CA MET A 1 -5.27 16.27 -40.24
C MET A 1 -3.99 15.50 -39.92
N PRO A 2 -3.85 14.86 -38.75
CA PRO A 2 -2.72 13.96 -38.50
C PRO A 2 -3.00 12.55 -39.09
N PRO A 3 -1.96 11.78 -39.45
CA PRO A 3 -2.08 10.48 -40.10
C PRO A 3 -2.53 9.38 -39.12
N LYS A 4 -3.40 8.47 -39.59
CA LYS A 4 -3.86 7.29 -38.84
C LYS A 4 -2.70 6.28 -38.70
N MET A 5 -2.22 6.06 -37.48
CA MET A 5 -1.36 4.90 -37.17
C MET A 5 -2.22 3.64 -37.12
N GLN A 6 -1.99 2.71 -38.04
CA GLN A 6 -2.53 1.36 -37.96
C GLN A 6 -1.71 0.55 -36.95
N GLN A 7 -2.39 -0.05 -35.99
CA GLN A 7 -1.83 -0.81 -34.88
C GLN A 7 -2.12 -2.29 -35.13
N GLU A 8 -1.10 -3.12 -35.37
CA GLU A 8 -1.30 -4.57 -35.52
C GLU A 8 -1.47 -5.23 -34.14
N PHE A 9 -2.55 -6.00 -34.00
CA PHE A 9 -2.84 -6.83 -32.84
C PHE A 9 -2.52 -8.29 -33.18
N LEU A 10 -1.63 -8.91 -32.42
CA LEU A 10 -1.38 -10.35 -32.46
C LEU A 10 -2.30 -11.03 -31.44
N MET A 11 -3.08 -12.00 -31.91
CA MET A 11 -4.05 -12.75 -31.12
C MET A 11 -3.44 -14.09 -30.70
N TYR A 12 -3.69 -14.51 -29.46
CA TYR A 12 -3.39 -15.87 -29.01
C TYR A 12 -4.65 -16.48 -28.41
N GLU A 13 -4.77 -17.80 -28.56
CA GLU A 13 -5.96 -18.57 -28.17
C GLU A 13 -5.59 -19.46 -26.98
N VAL A 14 -6.37 -19.36 -25.90
CA VAL A 14 -6.29 -20.24 -24.73
C VAL A 14 -7.72 -20.65 -24.39
N ASP A 15 -7.97 -21.96 -24.31
CA ASP A 15 -9.26 -22.55 -23.91
C ASP A 15 -10.48 -21.96 -24.63
N GLY A 16 -10.39 -21.78 -25.96
CA GLY A 16 -11.50 -21.32 -26.80
C GLY A 16 -11.91 -19.85 -26.60
N HIS A 17 -11.13 -19.08 -25.84
CA HIS A 17 -11.33 -17.64 -25.68
C HIS A 17 -10.17 -16.84 -26.29
N VAL A 18 -10.54 -15.88 -27.15
CA VAL A 18 -9.61 -15.02 -27.90
C VAL A 18 -9.36 -13.75 -27.10
N TYR A 19 -8.11 -13.53 -26.69
CA TYR A 19 -7.73 -12.35 -25.90
C TYR A 19 -6.85 -11.38 -26.72
N PRO A 20 -7.19 -10.08 -26.79
CA PRO A 20 -6.33 -9.08 -27.42
C PRO A 20 -5.18 -8.70 -26.49
N THR A 21 -3.94 -8.84 -26.95
CA THR A 21 -2.75 -8.32 -26.25
C THR A 21 -2.24 -7.05 -26.93
N GLN A 22 -2.05 -5.97 -26.16
CA GLN A 22 -1.42 -4.75 -26.63
C GLN A 22 0.10 -4.83 -26.46
N ARG A 23 0.80 -5.01 -27.58
CA ARG A 23 2.27 -4.87 -27.64
C ARG A 23 2.61 -3.39 -27.78
N SER A 24 3.08 -2.76 -26.70
CA SER A 24 3.57 -1.38 -26.75
C SER A 24 4.94 -1.35 -27.42
N ASP A 25 4.97 -1.04 -28.71
CA ASP A 25 6.20 -0.69 -29.44
C ASP A 25 6.79 0.61 -28.85
N ARG A 26 7.69 0.49 -27.88
CA ARG A 26 8.58 1.61 -27.51
C ARG A 26 9.69 1.72 -28.54
N ARG A 27 9.34 2.26 -29.72
CA ARG A 27 10.32 2.74 -30.69
C ARG A 27 10.94 4.04 -30.18
N CYS A 28 11.93 3.94 -29.30
CA CYS A 28 12.88 5.02 -29.02
C CYS A 28 13.76 5.21 -30.26
N LYS A 29 13.36 6.14 -31.13
CA LYS A 29 14.25 6.66 -32.16
C LYS A 29 15.30 7.56 -31.50
N LEU A 30 16.53 7.07 -31.56
CA LEU A 30 17.66 7.74 -32.21
C LEU A 30 18.08 9.11 -31.64
N ARG A 31 19.20 9.10 -30.93
CA ARG A 31 20.29 10.06 -31.19
C ARG A 31 21.64 9.37 -30.98
N THR A 32 22.25 9.05 -32.11
CA THR A 32 23.61 8.52 -32.28
C THR A 32 24.61 9.65 -32.18
N LEU A 33 25.63 9.53 -31.31
CA LEU A 33 27.00 10.06 -31.48
C LEU A 33 27.90 9.40 -30.41
N VAL A 34 28.53 8.24 -30.64
CA VAL A 34 29.78 7.95 -31.38
C VAL A 34 31.07 8.36 -30.63
N PHE A 35 31.73 7.32 -30.07
CA PHE A 35 33.18 7.07 -29.82
C PHE A 35 33.91 7.98 -28.80
N VAL A 36 34.72 7.46 -27.86
CA VAL A 36 36.05 6.84 -28.09
C VAL A 36 36.41 5.84 -26.97
N VAL A 37 36.91 4.68 -27.40
CA VAL A 37 37.55 3.59 -26.65
C VAL A 37 39.05 3.83 -26.57
N LEU A 38 39.67 3.75 -25.39
CA LEU A 38 41.08 3.33 -25.21
C LEU A 38 41.36 3.14 -23.70
N SER A 39 41.46 1.91 -23.21
CA SER A 39 42.73 1.24 -22.90
C SER A 39 43.45 1.80 -21.65
N CYS A 40 43.57 1.00 -20.59
CA CYS A 40 44.82 0.25 -20.33
C CYS A 40 44.81 -0.39 -18.94
N CYS A 41 45.50 -1.54 -18.85
CA CYS A 41 46.29 -1.95 -17.69
C CYS A 41 45.46 -2.55 -16.54
N LEU A 42 45.18 -3.85 -16.54
CA LEU A 42 46.12 -4.93 -16.18
C LEU A 42 46.84 -4.64 -14.85
N SER A 43 46.33 -5.19 -13.73
CA SER A 43 47.15 -5.69 -12.61
C SER A 43 46.31 -6.44 -11.57
N THR A 44 46.63 -7.74 -11.47
CA THR A 44 46.81 -8.54 -10.25
C THR A 44 45.66 -8.75 -9.26
N ALA A 45 45.27 -10.03 -9.20
CA ALA A 45 44.62 -10.74 -8.11
C ALA A 45 45.02 -10.26 -6.70
N PHE A 46 44.02 -10.10 -5.84
CA PHE A 46 44.20 -10.28 -4.40
C PHE A 46 43.05 -11.13 -3.85
N ALA A 47 43.42 -12.28 -3.33
CA ALA A 47 42.57 -13.23 -2.64
C ALA A 47 42.18 -12.71 -1.25
N ALA A 48 41.14 -13.33 -0.71
CA ALA A 48 40.78 -13.36 0.70
C ALA A 48 40.24 -12.05 1.32
N GLN A 49 38.91 -12.00 1.46
CA GLN A 49 38.35 -11.52 2.72
C GLN A 49 37.13 -12.36 3.10
N THR A 50 37.42 -13.24 4.07
CA THR A 50 36.52 -13.74 5.09
C THR A 50 35.47 -12.70 5.46
N ALA A 51 34.21 -13.06 5.27
CA ALA A 51 33.05 -12.33 5.75
C ALA A 51 33.08 -12.35 7.29
N ALA A 52 33.63 -11.28 7.88
CA ALA A 52 33.45 -10.95 9.28
C ALA A 52 32.06 -10.33 9.44
N SER A 53 31.11 -11.15 9.90
CA SER A 53 29.80 -10.73 10.39
C SER A 53 29.99 -9.81 11.60
N THR A 54 30.13 -8.51 11.36
CA THR A 54 29.99 -7.49 12.40
C THR A 54 28.61 -6.88 12.25
N ASP A 55 27.72 -7.41 13.08
CA ASP A 55 26.71 -6.66 13.83
C ASP A 55 26.32 -5.32 13.22
N ALA A 56 25.37 -5.37 12.27
CA ALA A 56 24.63 -4.20 11.87
C ALA A 56 23.70 -3.81 13.03
N THR A 57 24.27 -3.06 13.99
CA THR A 57 23.51 -2.20 14.89
C THR A 57 22.48 -1.45 14.05
N GLN A 58 21.23 -1.85 14.20
CA GLN A 58 20.08 -1.23 13.55
C GLN A 58 19.99 0.22 14.03
N ALA A 59 20.55 1.12 13.22
CA ALA A 59 20.27 2.54 13.34
C ALA A 59 18.77 2.75 13.11
N SER A 60 18.02 2.86 14.20
CA SER A 60 16.67 3.41 14.18
C SER A 60 16.73 4.78 13.49
N PRO A 61 16.00 5.01 12.39
CA PRO A 61 15.94 6.35 11.82
C PRO A 61 15.21 7.25 12.81
N LYS A 62 16.01 8.11 13.43
CA LYS A 62 15.62 9.27 14.24
C LYS A 62 14.57 10.08 13.47
N GLY A 63 13.48 10.38 14.17
CA GLY A 63 12.20 10.83 13.62
C GLY A 63 12.27 12.01 12.68
N ALA A 64 11.50 11.90 11.59
CA ALA A 64 10.91 13.06 10.95
C ALA A 64 9.74 13.52 11.82
N ASP A 65 9.67 14.83 12.07
CA ASP A 65 8.75 15.51 12.98
C ASP A 65 7.32 15.59 12.42
N GLY A 66 6.79 14.45 11.97
CA GLY A 66 5.39 14.26 11.61
C GLY A 66 4.57 13.95 12.85
N ALA A 67 3.38 14.53 12.96
CA ALA A 67 2.43 14.33 14.06
C ALA A 67 2.50 12.93 14.67
N ALA A 68 2.78 12.85 15.97
CA ALA A 68 3.00 11.61 16.68
C ALA A 68 1.84 10.62 16.43
N LEU A 69 2.16 9.42 15.93
CA LEU A 69 1.19 8.35 15.70
C LEU A 69 0.56 7.94 17.04
N ASP A 70 -0.76 7.77 17.05
CA ASP A 70 -1.53 7.33 18.20
C ASP A 70 -1.34 5.82 18.41
N ARG A 71 -0.55 5.50 19.44
CA ARG A 71 -0.25 4.12 19.86
C ARG A 71 -1.03 3.70 21.11
N SER A 72 -1.99 4.51 21.55
CA SER A 72 -2.71 4.28 22.81
C SER A 72 -3.65 3.06 22.75
N GLY A 73 -4.07 2.65 21.56
CA GLY A 73 -5.05 1.60 21.35
C GLY A 73 -6.49 2.00 21.68
N LYS A 74 -6.75 3.30 21.85
CA LYS A 74 -8.08 3.84 22.17
C LYS A 74 -9.02 3.79 20.96
N THR A 75 -10.31 3.70 21.26
CA THR A 75 -11.39 3.79 20.28
C THR A 75 -11.46 5.19 19.67
N ARG A 76 -11.77 5.26 18.37
CA ARG A 76 -11.89 6.51 17.62
C ARG A 76 -13.21 6.53 16.86
N LYS A 77 -13.82 7.72 16.75
CA LYS A 77 -15.05 7.94 16.00
C LYS A 77 -14.82 8.99 14.92
N GLY A 78 -15.48 8.84 13.78
CA GLY A 78 -15.37 9.78 12.66
C GLY A 78 -16.00 9.22 11.40
N LYS A 79 -15.72 9.81 10.24
CA LYS A 79 -16.23 9.34 8.96
C LYS A 79 -15.25 8.38 8.29
N ALA A 80 -15.77 7.33 7.67
CA ALA A 80 -15.03 6.47 6.75
C ALA A 80 -15.36 6.81 5.31
N SER A 81 -14.41 6.55 4.41
CA SER A 81 -14.67 6.42 2.98
C SER A 81 -13.90 5.23 2.41
N TYR A 82 -13.85 5.09 1.08
CA TYR A 82 -13.10 4.01 0.44
C TYR A 82 -12.28 4.48 -0.76
N TYR A 83 -11.26 3.69 -1.13
CA TYR A 83 -10.39 3.99 -2.26
C TYR A 83 -11.13 4.00 -3.60
N GLY A 84 -10.94 5.07 -4.38
CA GLY A 84 -11.36 5.12 -5.78
C GLY A 84 -10.43 4.33 -6.73
N GLN A 85 -10.93 4.00 -7.91
CA GLN A 85 -10.24 3.17 -8.92
C GLN A 85 -8.85 3.68 -9.33
N LYS A 86 -8.62 4.99 -9.28
CA LYS A 86 -7.31 5.61 -9.58
C LYS A 86 -6.15 5.14 -8.68
N PHE A 87 -6.47 4.58 -7.50
CA PHE A 87 -5.49 4.08 -6.55
C PHE A 87 -5.19 2.59 -6.70
N TYR A 88 -5.91 1.87 -7.56
CA TYR A 88 -5.69 0.43 -7.73
C TYR A 88 -4.28 0.18 -8.25
N SER A 89 -3.61 -0.80 -7.65
CA SER A 89 -2.23 -1.18 -7.95
C SER A 89 -1.18 -0.08 -7.70
N LYS A 90 -1.55 1.05 -7.11
CA LYS A 90 -0.59 2.08 -6.65
C LYS A 90 0.12 1.61 -5.39
N LYS A 91 1.35 2.10 -5.19
CA LYS A 91 2.16 1.80 -4.02
C LYS A 91 1.58 2.52 -2.79
N MET A 92 1.32 1.78 -1.73
CA MET A 92 0.88 2.28 -0.42
C MET A 92 2.10 2.66 0.44
N ALA A 93 1.86 3.28 1.60
CA ALA A 93 2.91 3.71 2.52
C ALA A 93 3.75 2.56 3.10
N ASP A 94 3.20 1.35 3.22
CA ASP A 94 3.96 0.15 3.61
C ASP A 94 4.83 -0.42 2.47
N GLY A 95 4.74 0.16 1.27
CA GLY A 95 5.47 -0.25 0.08
C GLY A 95 4.80 -1.32 -0.77
N THR A 96 3.68 -1.90 -0.31
CA THR A 96 2.89 -2.87 -1.08
C THR A 96 1.95 -2.18 -2.06
N ARG A 97 1.36 -2.93 -3.00
CA ARG A 97 0.39 -2.37 -3.96
C ARG A 97 -1.02 -2.47 -3.41
N MET A 98 -1.81 -1.41 -3.58
CA MET A 98 -3.21 -1.41 -3.18
C MET A 98 -4.01 -2.43 -3.99
N ASN A 99 -4.52 -3.45 -3.29
CA ASN A 99 -5.41 -4.45 -3.85
C ASN A 99 -6.86 -4.11 -3.47
N PRO A 100 -7.78 -3.91 -4.43
CA PRO A 100 -9.17 -3.58 -4.12
C PRO A 100 -9.91 -4.71 -3.39
N GLN A 101 -9.40 -5.95 -3.43
CA GLN A 101 -9.99 -7.16 -2.86
C GLN A 101 -9.40 -7.58 -1.50
N SER A 102 -8.52 -6.77 -0.89
CA SER A 102 -7.94 -7.06 0.43
C SER A 102 -8.66 -6.29 1.55
N ASN A 103 -8.52 -6.74 2.80
CA ASN A 103 -9.06 -6.05 3.98
C ASN A 103 -8.04 -5.04 4.54
N VAL A 104 -7.75 -4.00 3.75
CA VAL A 104 -6.74 -2.97 4.08
C VAL A 104 -7.39 -1.60 4.22
N ALA A 105 -6.73 -0.72 4.98
CA ALA A 105 -7.18 0.65 5.17
C ALA A 105 -6.03 1.65 5.32
N ALA A 106 -6.35 2.93 5.13
CA ALA A 106 -5.48 4.07 5.36
C ALA A 106 -5.82 4.75 6.69
N SER A 107 -4.81 5.19 7.44
CA SER A 107 -5.02 6.08 8.59
C SER A 107 -3.90 7.11 8.77
N LYS A 108 -4.30 8.34 9.13
CA LYS A 108 -3.39 9.45 9.43
C LYS A 108 -2.64 9.25 10.72
N THR A 109 -3.29 8.65 11.72
CA THR A 109 -2.77 8.65 13.10
C THR A 109 -2.45 7.25 13.61
N LEU A 110 -3.09 6.19 13.12
CA LEU A 110 -2.77 4.83 13.57
C LEU A 110 -1.45 4.37 12.92
N PRO A 111 -0.57 3.65 13.62
CA PRO A 111 0.63 3.06 13.02
C PRO A 111 0.31 2.09 11.87
N LEU A 112 1.21 2.00 10.89
CA LEU A 112 1.13 0.93 9.89
C LEU A 112 1.25 -0.44 10.59
N GLY A 113 0.56 -1.45 10.06
CA GLY A 113 0.43 -2.77 10.67
C GLY A 113 -0.61 -2.85 11.80
N THR A 114 -1.25 -1.73 12.16
CA THR A 114 -2.35 -1.77 13.14
C THR A 114 -3.51 -2.58 12.57
N LYS A 115 -3.96 -3.61 13.29
CA LYS A 115 -5.26 -4.26 13.00
C LYS A 115 -6.35 -3.56 13.78
N ALA A 116 -7.47 -3.25 13.15
CA ALA A 116 -8.59 -2.58 13.79
C ALA A 116 -9.92 -3.14 13.30
N ARG A 117 -10.91 -3.18 14.19
CA ARG A 117 -12.30 -3.39 13.83
C ARG A 117 -12.91 -2.04 13.45
N VAL A 118 -13.47 -1.97 12.26
CA VAL A 118 -14.24 -0.82 11.79
C VAL A 118 -15.70 -1.21 11.82
N THR A 119 -16.52 -0.41 12.50
CA THR A 119 -17.97 -0.62 12.60
C THR A 119 -18.68 0.58 11.99
N ASN A 120 -19.54 0.34 11.01
CA ASN A 120 -20.45 1.35 10.49
C ASN A 120 -21.59 1.58 11.50
N LEU A 121 -21.76 2.83 11.93
CA LEU A 121 -22.76 3.21 12.94
C LEU A 121 -24.18 3.28 12.40
N GLU A 122 -24.36 3.36 11.08
CA GLU A 122 -25.68 3.46 10.45
C GLU A 122 -26.38 2.09 10.37
N ASN A 123 -25.63 1.03 10.06
CA ASN A 123 -26.17 -0.32 9.85
C ASN A 123 -25.64 -1.37 10.85
N GLY A 124 -24.63 -1.04 11.66
CA GLY A 124 -24.02 -1.96 12.63
C GLY A 124 -23.02 -2.96 12.04
N ASN A 125 -22.81 -2.98 10.72
CA ASN A 125 -21.87 -3.90 10.07
C ASN A 125 -20.44 -3.60 10.51
N SER A 126 -19.64 -4.64 10.70
CA SER A 126 -18.23 -4.49 11.11
C SER A 126 -17.30 -5.41 10.34
N GLU A 127 -16.09 -4.93 10.09
CA GLU A 127 -15.04 -5.68 9.41
C GLU A 127 -13.68 -5.38 10.08
N VAL A 128 -12.81 -6.38 10.14
CA VAL A 128 -11.43 -6.20 10.59
C VAL A 128 -10.55 -5.82 9.41
N VAL A 129 -9.77 -4.75 9.58
CA VAL A 129 -8.84 -4.23 8.58
C VAL A 129 -7.44 -4.07 9.14
N GLU A 130 -6.46 -4.06 8.26
CA GLU A 130 -5.09 -3.70 8.57
C GLU A 130 -4.72 -2.33 7.99
N ILE A 131 -4.13 -1.47 8.81
CA ILE A 131 -3.64 -0.15 8.38
C ILE A 131 -2.34 -0.33 7.60
N ARG A 132 -2.37 -0.10 6.29
CA ARG A 132 -1.21 -0.27 5.39
C ARG A 132 -0.81 1.01 4.66
N ASP A 133 -1.62 2.06 4.79
CA ASP A 133 -1.40 3.31 4.07
C ASP A 133 -1.68 4.55 4.94
N ARG A 134 -1.30 5.72 4.40
CA ARG A 134 -1.48 7.04 5.04
C ARG A 134 -2.59 7.84 4.36
N GLY A 135 -3.27 8.65 5.18
CA GLY A 135 -4.49 9.37 4.79
C GLY A 135 -5.68 8.91 5.65
N PRO A 136 -6.93 9.31 5.36
CA PRO A 136 -7.36 10.28 4.36
C PRO A 136 -6.89 11.71 4.66
N TYR A 137 -6.42 12.46 3.66
CA TYR A 137 -6.00 13.87 3.83
C TYR A 137 -7.13 14.90 3.89
N VAL A 138 -8.37 14.46 3.72
CA VAL A 138 -9.57 15.30 3.86
C VAL A 138 -9.95 15.44 5.33
N LYS A 139 -10.54 16.58 5.69
CA LYS A 139 -11.06 16.83 7.05
C LYS A 139 -12.19 15.86 7.37
N ASP A 140 -12.37 15.58 8.66
CA ASP A 140 -13.45 14.76 9.23
C ASP A 140 -13.50 13.26 8.86
N ARG A 141 -12.61 12.81 7.96
CA ARG A 141 -12.41 11.38 7.69
C ARG A 141 -11.25 10.83 8.51
N ILE A 142 -11.47 9.68 9.14
CA ILE A 142 -10.49 9.03 10.01
C ILE A 142 -9.88 7.77 9.40
N VAL A 143 -10.56 7.18 8.41
CA VAL A 143 -10.15 5.94 7.75
C VAL A 143 -10.66 5.89 6.31
N ASP A 144 -9.82 5.40 5.39
CA ASP A 144 -10.23 5.01 4.04
C ASP A 144 -10.02 3.51 3.89
N VAL A 145 -11.08 2.74 3.61
CA VAL A 145 -11.03 1.28 3.48
C VAL A 145 -10.93 0.83 2.03
N SER A 146 -10.56 -0.42 1.80
CA SER A 146 -10.60 -1.02 0.46
C SER A 146 -12.04 -1.07 -0.10
N PRO A 147 -12.21 -1.13 -1.43
CA PRO A 147 -13.49 -1.37 -2.08
C PRO A 147 -14.25 -2.58 -1.53
N LYS A 148 -13.59 -3.73 -1.37
CA LYS A 148 -14.21 -4.94 -0.83
C LYS A 148 -14.67 -4.77 0.61
N THR A 149 -13.88 -4.12 1.46
CA THR A 149 -14.30 -3.82 2.83
C THR A 149 -15.45 -2.82 2.85
N ALA A 150 -15.46 -1.87 1.91
CA ALA A 150 -16.56 -0.92 1.76
C ALA A 150 -17.88 -1.61 1.43
N ASP A 151 -17.86 -2.64 0.58
CA ASP A 151 -19.04 -3.46 0.25
C ASP A 151 -19.61 -4.10 1.52
N LYS A 152 -18.76 -4.76 2.31
CA LYS A 152 -19.16 -5.44 3.55
C LYS A 152 -19.70 -4.49 4.62
N LEU A 153 -19.11 -3.30 4.72
CA LEU A 153 -19.54 -2.27 5.67
C LEU A 153 -20.79 -1.49 5.19
N GLY A 154 -21.24 -1.69 3.95
CA GLY A 154 -22.35 -0.93 3.38
C GLY A 154 -22.01 0.54 3.09
N LEU A 155 -20.76 0.83 2.72
CA LEU A 155 -20.28 2.20 2.43
C LEU A 155 -20.52 2.62 0.97
N LYS A 156 -20.87 1.70 0.08
CA LYS A 156 -20.92 1.96 -1.38
C LYS A 156 -22.04 2.89 -1.81
N GLU A 157 -23.19 2.80 -1.15
CA GLU A 157 -24.38 3.57 -1.54
C GLU A 157 -24.15 5.08 -1.33
N ASN A 158 -23.64 5.45 -0.16
CA ASN A 158 -23.44 6.85 0.24
C ASN A 158 -22.01 7.36 0.01
N GLY A 159 -21.08 6.49 -0.39
CA GLY A 159 -19.65 6.80 -0.53
C GLY A 159 -18.89 6.92 0.80
N THR A 160 -19.59 7.31 1.86
CA THR A 160 -19.05 7.54 3.21
C THR A 160 -20.09 7.16 4.25
N ALA A 161 -19.64 6.84 5.48
CA ALA A 161 -20.53 6.61 6.62
C ALA A 161 -19.81 6.98 7.93
N PRO A 162 -20.53 7.34 9.00
CA PRO A 162 -19.98 7.45 10.34
C PRO A 162 -19.56 6.06 10.85
N VAL A 163 -18.35 5.97 11.40
CA VAL A 163 -17.78 4.72 11.88
C VAL A 163 -17.16 4.87 13.27
N VAL A 164 -17.05 3.73 13.95
CA VAL A 164 -16.18 3.53 15.10
C VAL A 164 -15.01 2.65 14.67
N VAL A 165 -13.79 3.07 14.97
CA VAL A 165 -12.57 2.31 14.73
C VAL A 165 -12.00 1.89 16.09
N LYS A 166 -11.94 0.58 16.34
CA LYS A 166 -11.40 -0.02 17.56
C LYS A 166 -10.11 -0.78 17.21
N PRO A 167 -8.93 -0.28 17.60
CA PRO A 167 -7.68 -1.02 17.41
C PRO A 167 -7.72 -2.36 18.16
N ILE A 168 -7.27 -3.43 17.52
CA ILE A 168 -7.14 -4.79 18.05
C ILE A 168 -5.67 -5.02 18.42
N GLU A 169 -4.77 -4.77 17.47
CA GLU A 169 -3.32 -4.91 17.62
C GLU A 169 -2.66 -3.60 17.17
N VAL A 170 -1.82 -3.01 18.02
CA VAL A 170 -1.13 -1.75 17.74
C VAL A 170 0.38 -1.93 17.87
N PRO A 171 1.13 -1.89 16.74
CA PRO A 171 2.58 -1.97 16.74
C PRO A 171 3.24 -0.82 17.51
N GLN A 172 4.19 -1.16 18.38
CA GLN A 172 4.98 -0.23 19.17
C GLN A 172 6.38 -0.02 18.56
N PRO A 173 7.08 1.09 18.90
CA PRO A 173 8.41 1.36 18.37
C PRO A 173 9.47 0.35 18.80
N ASP A 174 9.26 -0.33 19.93
CA ASP A 174 10.13 -1.39 20.47
C ASP A 174 9.91 -2.76 19.77
N GLY A 175 9.04 -2.82 18.77
CA GLY A 175 8.66 -4.05 18.06
C GLY A 175 7.59 -4.88 18.78
N SER A 176 7.17 -4.51 19.98
CA SER A 176 6.06 -5.17 20.67
C SER A 176 4.71 -4.82 20.05
N VAL A 177 3.70 -5.67 20.28
CA VAL A 177 2.32 -5.42 19.85
C VAL A 177 1.45 -5.20 21.08
N LYS A 178 0.85 -4.01 21.19
CA LYS A 178 -0.07 -3.68 22.26
C LYS A 178 -1.50 -4.07 21.87
N PRO A 179 -2.27 -4.77 22.73
CA PRO A 179 -3.69 -4.97 22.50
C PRO A 179 -4.45 -3.64 22.67
N GLY A 180 -5.34 -3.35 21.73
CA GLY A 180 -6.22 -2.18 21.78
C GLY A 180 -7.61 -2.51 22.33
N THR A 181 -8.50 -1.51 22.37
CA THR A 181 -9.87 -1.67 22.89
C THR A 181 -10.71 -2.72 22.15
N GLY A 182 -10.39 -3.02 20.89
CA GLY A 182 -11.08 -4.04 20.08
C GLY A 182 -10.58 -5.47 20.30
N ALA A 183 -9.50 -5.67 21.07
CA ALA A 183 -8.94 -7.00 21.31
C ALA A 183 -9.90 -7.92 22.08
N ALA A 184 -10.73 -7.37 22.97
CA ALA A 184 -11.71 -8.13 23.74
C ALA A 184 -12.84 -8.71 22.86
N GLU A 185 -13.15 -8.06 21.74
CA GLU A 185 -14.30 -8.38 20.87
C GLU A 185 -14.00 -9.44 19.82
N THR A 186 -12.73 -9.85 19.66
CA THR A 186 -12.31 -10.78 18.59
C THR A 186 -12.33 -12.25 19.03
N ARG A 187 -12.69 -12.55 20.29
CA ARG A 187 -12.73 -13.91 20.85
C ARG A 187 -14.11 -14.60 20.77
N GLN A 188 -15.05 -14.00 20.04
CA GLN A 188 -16.40 -14.52 19.82
C GLN A 188 -16.57 -14.90 18.36
#